data_AF-A0A2S7PQ15-F1
#
_entry.id   AF-A0A2S7PQ15-F1
#
_cell.length_a   1.000
_cell.length_b   1.000
_cell.length_c   1.000
_cell.angle_alpha   90.00
_cell.angle_beta   90.00
_cell.angle_gamma   90.00
#
_symmetry.space_group_name_H-M   'P 1'
#
loop_
_entity.id
_entity.type
_entity.pdbx_description
1 polymer ?
#
loop_
_entity_poly.entity_id
_entity_poly.type
_entity_poly.pdbx_seq_one_letter_code
_entity_poly.pdbx_strand_id
1 'polypeptide(L)'
;MGDAAHATTPFQGAGAGQAIEDALVLSELLGRVQCLRDLEPALAAYDTVRRPRTQRVVQTSRDAMKLFAFTDGKVNGNAEKWNKAWNGRMDWIWDINLEVHVADAFEIFDQKVRTRIFAKAGYI
;
A
#
# COMPACT_ATOMS: atom_id res chain seq x y z
N MET A 1 1.70 8.57 6.30
CA MET A 1 1.16 7.23 6.61
C MET A 1 -0.22 7.35 7.24
N GLY A 2 -0.97 6.25 7.30
CA GLY A 2 -2.32 6.24 7.85
C GLY A 2 -3.28 7.18 7.10
N ASP A 3 -4.30 7.66 7.79
CA ASP A 3 -5.36 8.49 7.18
C ASP A 3 -4.83 9.76 6.50
N ALA A 4 -3.74 10.34 7.00
CA ALA A 4 -3.09 11.49 6.36
C ALA A 4 -2.60 11.20 4.93
N ALA A 5 -2.33 9.93 4.60
CA ALA A 5 -1.92 9.50 3.26
C ALA A 5 -3.04 8.79 2.49
N HIS A 6 -3.93 8.07 3.17
CA HIS A 6 -4.87 7.16 2.52
C HIS A 6 -6.18 6.96 3.29
N ALA A 7 -6.75 8.03 3.84
CA ALA A 7 -8.10 7.99 4.41
C ALA A 7 -9.09 7.28 3.47
N THR A 8 -9.79 6.28 4.00
CA THR A 8 -10.64 5.38 3.23
C THR A 8 -12.03 5.28 3.85
N THR A 9 -13.02 4.89 3.03
CA THR A 9 -14.33 4.53 3.56
C THR A 9 -14.27 3.26 4.41
N PRO A 10 -15.19 3.03 5.36
CA PRO A 10 -15.08 1.90 6.29
C PRO A 10 -15.59 0.56 5.72
N PHE A 11 -16.07 0.50 4.47
CA PHE A 11 -16.77 -0.66 3.91
C PHE A 11 -15.92 -1.92 3.69
N GLN A 12 -14.61 -1.81 3.87
CA GLN A 12 -13.69 -2.96 3.89
C GLN A 12 -13.04 -3.19 5.26
N GLY A 13 -13.26 -2.32 6.25
CA GLY A 13 -12.68 -2.45 7.60
C GLY A 13 -11.14 -2.48 7.65
N ALA A 14 -10.45 -2.12 6.56
CA ALA A 14 -9.01 -2.37 6.40
C ALA A 14 -8.12 -1.13 6.63
N GLY A 15 -8.69 0.04 6.93
CA GLY A 15 -7.93 1.29 7.05
C GLY A 15 -6.85 1.26 8.14
N ALA A 16 -7.22 0.81 9.35
CA ALA A 16 -6.26 0.67 10.45
C ALA A 16 -5.16 -0.37 10.14
N GLY A 17 -5.52 -1.48 9.48
CA GLY A 17 -4.54 -2.47 9.01
C GLY A 17 -3.52 -1.85 8.07
N GLN A 18 -3.95 -1.01 7.13
CA GLN A 18 -3.03 -0.28 6.24
C GLN A 18 -2.08 0.67 6.97
N ALA A 19 -2.56 1.33 8.04
CA ALA A 19 -1.70 2.18 8.87
C ALA A 19 -0.66 1.36 9.65
N ILE A 20 -1.01 0.17 10.12
CA ILE A 20 -0.08 -0.76 10.80
C ILE A 20 0.98 -1.27 9.80
N GLU A 21 0.56 -1.69 8.59
CA GLU A 21 1.49 -2.07 7.53
C GLU A 21 2.45 -0.93 7.16
N ASP A 22 1.95 0.32 7.11
CA ASP A 22 2.81 1.48 6.89
C ASP A 22 3.86 1.64 8.00
N ALA A 23 3.46 1.46 9.26
CA ALA A 23 4.35 1.59 10.41
C ALA A 23 5.46 0.56 10.35
N LEU A 24 5.12 -0.69 10.03
CA LEU A 24 6.07 -1.77 9.81
C LEU A 24 7.11 -1.37 8.75
N VAL A 25 6.67 -1.12 7.50
CA VAL A 25 7.59 -0.85 6.39
C VAL A 25 8.44 0.39 6.62
N LEU A 26 7.85 1.46 7.15
CA LEU A 26 8.60 2.68 7.45
C LEU A 26 9.65 2.45 8.54
N SER A 27 9.30 1.74 9.62
CA SER A 27 10.24 1.46 10.71
C SER A 27 11.42 0.59 10.27
N GLU A 28 11.18 -0.43 9.46
CA GLU A 28 12.20 -1.32 8.90
C GLU A 28 13.18 -0.55 8.00
N LEU A 29 12.67 0.33 7.13
CA LEU A 29 13.50 1.17 6.27
C LEU A 29 14.33 2.17 7.07
N LEU A 30 13.73 2.84 8.05
CA LEU A 30 14.45 3.78 8.92
C LEU A 30 15.52 3.08 9.75
N GLY A 31 15.30 1.82 10.15
CA GLY A 31 16.30 1.00 10.83
C GLY A 31 17.56 0.71 10.00
N ARG A 32 17.48 0.82 8.67
CA ARG A 32 18.62 0.63 7.76
C ARG A 32 19.37 1.92 7.42
N VAL A 33 18.80 3.08 7.68
CA VAL A 33 19.43 4.39 7.42
C VAL A 33 20.72 4.52 8.22
N GLN A 34 21.87 4.70 7.54
CA GLN A 34 23.18 4.85 8.18
C GLN A 34 23.60 6.31 8.30
N CYS A 35 23.08 7.19 7.43
CA CYS A 35 23.34 8.62 7.49
C CYS A 35 22.15 9.45 6.98
N LEU A 36 22.14 10.75 7.28
CA LEU A 36 21.05 11.67 6.87
C LEU A 36 20.74 11.62 5.37
N ARG A 37 21.73 11.34 4.53
CA ARG A 37 21.53 11.28 3.09
C ARG A 37 20.65 10.10 2.69
N ASP A 38 20.61 9.02 3.48
CA ASP A 38 19.84 7.80 3.18
C ASP A 38 18.34 7.95 3.49
N LEU A 39 17.95 9.03 4.19
CA LEU A 39 16.55 9.31 4.49
C LEU A 39 15.70 9.48 3.23
N GLU A 40 16.17 10.23 2.24
CA GLU A 40 15.40 10.43 1.00
C GLU A 40 15.21 9.10 0.24
N PRO A 41 16.26 8.29 -0.04
CA PRO A 41 16.08 6.93 -0.58
C PRO A 41 15.11 6.06 0.23
N ALA A 42 15.19 6.08 1.56
CA ALA A 42 14.32 5.28 2.43
C ALA A 42 12.85 5.72 2.32
N LEU A 43 12.56 7.02 2.41
CA LEU A 43 11.21 7.55 2.26
C LEU A 43 10.65 7.32 0.86
N ALA A 44 11.50 7.39 -0.17
CA ALA A 44 11.09 7.10 -1.54
C ALA A 44 10.79 5.60 -1.74
N ALA A 45 11.55 4.70 -1.11
CA ALA A 45 11.27 3.27 -1.14
C ALA A 45 9.96 2.93 -0.43
N TYR A 46 9.73 3.50 0.76
CA TYR A 46 8.47 3.41 1.49
C TYR A 46 7.29 3.83 0.60
N ASP A 47 7.39 5.00 -0.04
CA ASP A 47 6.32 5.51 -0.90
C ASP A 47 6.04 4.58 -2.09
N THR A 48 7.11 4.08 -2.73
CA THR A 48 7.03 3.21 -3.91
C THR A 48 6.23 1.92 -3.62
N VAL A 49 6.46 1.30 -2.46
CA VAL A 49 5.78 0.05 -2.11
C VAL A 49 4.40 0.27 -1.48
N ARG A 50 4.23 1.29 -0.63
CA ARG A 50 3.00 1.50 0.14
C ARG A 50 1.91 2.23 -0.64
N ARG A 51 2.27 3.20 -1.49
CA ARG A 51 1.28 4.04 -2.19
C ARG A 51 0.36 3.20 -3.09
N PRO A 52 0.84 2.30 -3.97
CA PRO A 52 -0.06 1.54 -4.84
C PRO A 52 -1.06 0.66 -4.07
N ARG A 53 -0.59 0.01 -3.00
CA ARG A 53 -1.43 -0.87 -2.18
C ARG A 53 -2.49 -0.10 -1.40
N THR A 54 -2.11 0.94 -0.68
CA THR A 54 -3.02 1.75 0.14
C THR A 54 -4.07 2.46 -0.72
N GLN A 55 -3.68 3.01 -1.87
CA GLN A 55 -4.63 3.64 -2.80
C GLN A 55 -5.60 2.61 -3.43
N ARG A 56 -5.17 1.36 -3.64
CA ARG A 56 -6.07 0.28 -4.03
C ARG A 56 -7.11 -0.03 -2.95
N VAL A 57 -6.75 0.03 -1.66
CA VAL A 57 -7.72 -0.11 -0.55
C VAL A 57 -8.72 1.04 -0.56
N VAL A 58 -8.27 2.28 -0.74
CA VAL A 58 -9.16 3.46 -0.85
C VAL A 58 -10.20 3.25 -1.96
N GLN A 59 -9.72 2.89 -3.16
CA GLN A 59 -10.59 2.70 -4.32
C GLN A 59 -11.56 1.52 -4.12
N THR A 60 -11.06 0.36 -3.70
CA THR A 60 -11.90 -0.84 -3.59
C THR A 60 -12.90 -0.77 -2.43
N SER A 61 -12.60 0.01 -1.39
CA SER A 61 -13.53 0.32 -0.30
C SER A 61 -14.65 1.22 -0.77
N ARG A 62 -14.36 2.24 -1.60
CA ARG A 62 -15.39 3.06 -2.24
C ARG A 62 -16.28 2.23 -3.16
N ASP A 63 -15.73 1.25 -3.85
CA ASP A 63 -16.52 0.34 -4.68
C ASP A 63 -17.36 -0.62 -3.83
N ALA A 64 -16.84 -1.07 -2.69
CA ALA A 64 -17.63 -1.83 -1.70
C ALA A 64 -18.80 -0.99 -1.17
N MET A 65 -18.59 0.29 -0.85
CA MET A 65 -19.66 1.21 -0.48
C MET A 65 -20.80 1.22 -1.49
N LYS A 66 -20.49 1.36 -2.78
CA LYS A 66 -21.50 1.35 -3.84
C LYS A 66 -22.24 0.01 -3.92
N LEU A 67 -21.52 -1.10 -3.75
CA LEU A 67 -22.08 -2.45 -3.75
C LEU A 67 -23.04 -2.66 -2.55
N PHE A 68 -22.66 -2.22 -1.35
CA PHE A 68 -23.52 -2.28 -0.15
C PHE A 68 -24.72 -1.34 -0.23
N ALA A 69 -24.57 -0.19 -0.89
CA ALA A 69 -25.65 0.77 -1.10
C ALA A 69 -26.54 0.44 -2.31
N PHE A 70 -26.24 -0.63 -3.06
CA PHE A 70 -26.94 -1.00 -4.30
C PHE A 70 -26.98 0.12 -5.35
N THR A 71 -25.90 0.91 -5.42
CA THR A 71 -25.73 2.05 -6.34
C THR A 71 -24.58 1.83 -7.33
N ASP A 72 -24.07 0.60 -7.43
CA ASP A 72 -22.96 0.26 -8.33
C ASP A 72 -23.38 0.20 -9.81
N GLY A 73 -24.69 0.19 -10.08
CA GLY A 73 -25.26 0.19 -11.44
C GLY A 73 -25.23 -1.16 -12.14
N LYS A 74 -24.61 -2.19 -11.55
CA LYS A 74 -24.41 -3.52 -12.18
C LYS A 74 -25.07 -4.65 -11.38
N VAL A 75 -24.80 -4.71 -10.07
CA VAL A 75 -25.34 -5.69 -9.14
C VAL A 75 -26.72 -5.23 -8.66
N ASN A 76 -26.85 -3.96 -8.24
CA ASN A 76 -28.12 -3.31 -7.87
C ASN A 76 -29.02 -4.20 -6.98
N GLY A 77 -28.45 -4.84 -5.95
CA GLY A 77 -29.19 -5.65 -4.98
C GLY A 77 -29.54 -7.08 -5.39
N ASN A 78 -29.14 -7.54 -6.59
CA ASN A 78 -29.30 -8.94 -6.95
C ASN A 78 -28.40 -9.85 -6.10
N ALA A 79 -28.99 -10.74 -5.32
CA ALA A 79 -28.30 -11.56 -4.31
C ALA A 79 -27.19 -12.44 -4.88
N GLU A 80 -27.43 -13.14 -6.00
CA GLU A 80 -26.46 -14.03 -6.63
C GLU A 80 -25.25 -13.24 -7.16
N LYS A 81 -25.51 -12.15 -7.88
CA LYS A 81 -24.46 -11.24 -8.37
C LYS A 81 -23.68 -10.61 -7.23
N TRP A 82 -24.35 -10.26 -6.13
CA TRP A 82 -23.73 -9.68 -4.96
C TRP A 82 -22.76 -10.66 -4.30
N ASN A 83 -23.22 -11.90 -4.08
CA ASN A 83 -22.41 -12.98 -3.52
C ASN A 83 -21.15 -13.22 -4.37
N LYS A 84 -21.32 -13.27 -5.70
CA LYS A 84 -20.18 -13.38 -6.64
C LYS A 84 -19.23 -12.18 -6.61
N ALA A 85 -19.74 -10.97 -6.43
CA ALA A 85 -18.93 -9.75 -6.40
C ALA A 85 -18.18 -9.53 -5.07
N TRP A 86 -18.68 -10.12 -3.98
CA TRP A 86 -18.14 -9.97 -2.64
C TRP A 86 -17.17 -11.09 -2.24
N ASN A 87 -17.49 -12.34 -2.57
CA ASN A 87 -16.64 -13.47 -2.18
C ASN A 87 -15.23 -13.34 -2.77
N GLY A 88 -14.22 -13.54 -1.91
CA GLY A 88 -12.81 -13.43 -2.27
C GLY A 88 -12.30 -12.00 -2.48
N ARG A 89 -13.14 -10.97 -2.34
CA ARG A 89 -12.76 -9.57 -2.57
C ARG A 89 -11.66 -9.09 -1.62
N MET A 90 -11.61 -9.68 -0.43
CA MET A 90 -10.73 -9.27 0.67
C MET A 90 -9.41 -10.05 0.71
N ASP A 91 -9.31 -11.16 -0.03
CA ASP A 91 -8.18 -12.10 0.05
C ASP A 91 -6.85 -11.40 -0.22
N TRP A 92 -6.74 -10.54 -1.23
CA TRP A 92 -5.51 -9.80 -1.50
C TRP A 92 -5.13 -8.77 -0.40
N ILE A 93 -6.09 -8.35 0.43
CA ILE A 93 -5.84 -7.50 1.59
C ILE A 93 -5.30 -8.36 2.73
N TRP A 94 -5.97 -9.48 3.03
CA TRP A 94 -5.70 -10.32 4.19
C TRP A 94 -4.52 -11.28 4.01
N ASP A 95 -4.31 -11.78 2.79
CA ASP A 95 -3.29 -12.77 2.47
C ASP A 95 -1.98 -12.12 1.99
N ILE A 96 -1.78 -10.83 2.31
CA ILE A 96 -0.49 -10.19 2.00
C ILE A 96 0.64 -10.89 2.77
N ASN A 97 1.70 -11.23 2.04
CA ASN A 97 2.98 -11.57 2.67
C ASN A 97 3.74 -10.27 3.00
N LEU A 98 3.73 -9.88 4.27
CA LEU A 98 4.39 -8.65 4.73
C LEU A 98 5.92 -8.75 4.70
N GLU A 99 6.49 -9.95 4.86
CA GLU A 99 7.94 -10.16 4.79
C GLU A 99 8.45 -9.87 3.37
N VAL A 100 7.75 -10.37 2.36
CA VAL A 100 8.04 -10.05 0.95
C VAL A 100 7.85 -8.55 0.69
N HIS A 101 6.78 -7.96 1.22
CA HIS A 101 6.52 -6.53 1.02
C HIS A 101 7.61 -5.63 1.63
N VAL A 102 8.16 -6.02 2.78
CA VAL A 102 9.32 -5.34 3.39
C VAL A 102 10.59 -5.59 2.56
N ALA A 103 10.80 -6.81 2.06
CA ALA A 103 11.93 -7.15 1.21
C ALA A 103 11.95 -6.32 -0.09
N ASP A 104 10.80 -6.15 -0.75
CA ASP A 104 10.66 -5.28 -1.93
C ASP A 104 11.08 -3.83 -1.60
N ALA A 105 10.71 -3.35 -0.41
CA ALA A 105 11.07 -2.01 0.07
C ALA A 105 12.59 -1.87 0.25
N PHE A 106 13.25 -2.90 0.79
CA PHE A 106 14.70 -2.93 0.92
C PHE A 106 15.40 -2.94 -0.44
N GLU A 107 14.91 -3.73 -1.39
CA GLU A 107 15.49 -3.76 -2.73
C GLU A 107 15.43 -2.38 -3.39
N ILE A 108 14.28 -1.71 -3.32
CA ILE A 108 14.13 -0.34 -3.86
C ILE A 108 15.04 0.66 -3.12
N PHE A 109 15.16 0.53 -1.80
CA PHE A 109 16.07 1.38 -1.02
C PHE A 109 17.53 1.22 -1.48
N ASP A 110 18.01 -0.02 -1.58
CA ASP A 110 19.38 -0.33 -1.99
C ASP A 110 19.65 0.17 -3.42
N GLN A 111 18.70 -0.02 -4.34
CA GLN A 111 18.76 0.52 -5.70
C GLN A 111 18.86 2.06 -5.69
N LYS A 112 18.04 2.75 -4.89
CA LYS A 112 18.06 4.23 -4.81
C LYS A 112 19.35 4.76 -4.19
N VAL A 113 19.86 4.13 -3.14
CA VAL A 113 21.16 4.47 -2.55
C VAL A 113 22.28 4.31 -3.58
N ARG A 114 22.28 3.20 -4.32
CA ARG A 114 23.26 2.91 -5.37
C ARG A 114 23.20 3.94 -6.51
N THR A 115 22.02 4.25 -7.02
CA THR A 115 21.82 5.26 -8.08
C THR A 115 22.31 6.64 -7.64
N ARG A 116 22.02 7.04 -6.39
CA ARG A 116 22.50 8.30 -5.81
C ARG A 116 24.04 8.36 -5.77
N ILE A 117 24.70 7.26 -5.42
CA ILE A 117 26.18 7.18 -5.39
C ILE A 117 26.74 7.37 -6.80
N PHE A 118 26.19 6.69 -7.81
CA PHE A 118 26.66 6.80 -9.19
C PHE A 118 26.39 8.17 -9.81
N ALA A 119 25.23 8.77 -9.56
CA ALA A 119 24.92 10.13 -10.00
C ALA A 119 25.93 11.16 -9.44
N LYS A 120 26.46 10.92 -8.23
CA LYS A 120 27.48 11.77 -7.62
C LYS A 120 28.91 11.50 -8.13
N ALA A 121 29.17 10.31 -8.66
CA ALA A 121 30.47 9.90 -9.17
C ALA A 121 30.76 10.34 -10.62
N GLY A 122 29.82 11.04 -11.29
CA GLY A 122 30.03 11.60 -12.64
C GLY A 122 30.05 10.56 -13.76
N TYR A 123 29.47 9.37 -13.55
CA TYR A 123 29.36 8.30 -14.56
C TYR A 123 28.06 8.37 -15.38
N ILE A 124 27.56 9.58 -15.64
CA ILE A 124 26.43 9.85 -16.53
C ILE A 124 26.67 11.19 -17.24
#